data_AF-A0A4Q7CL09-F1
#
_entry.id   AF-A0A4Q7CL09-F1
#
_cell.length_a   1.000
_cell.length_b   1.000
_cell.length_c   1.000
_cell.angle_alpha   90.00
_cell.angle_beta   90.00
_cell.angle_gamma   90.00
#
_symmetry.space_group_name_H-M   'P 1'
#
loop_
_entity.id
_entity.type
_entity.pdbx_description
1 polymer ?
#
loop_
_entity_poly.entity_id
_entity_poly.type
_entity_poly.pdbx_seq_one_letter_code
_entity_poly.pdbx_strand_id
1 'polypeptide(L)'
;MNAAYEKLRSPMPQILGSGTLILLTMACSQYFYGLTISETPEYLVITWVFMFLVSISTFLIYIFRRPKNHESMKRKALVLFVINILAMYSFIYALYNL
;
A
#
# COMPACT_ATOMS: atom_id res chain seq x y z
N MET A 1 16.47 -5.71 -18.67
CA MET A 1 16.08 -6.01 -17.26
C MET A 1 16.28 -4.82 -16.33
N ASN A 2 17.39 -4.08 -16.40
CA ASN A 2 17.62 -2.90 -15.55
C ASN A 2 16.54 -1.81 -15.70
N ALA A 3 16.14 -1.49 -16.93
CA ALA A 3 15.08 -0.50 -17.18
C ALA A 3 13.71 -0.89 -16.56
N ALA A 4 13.35 -2.18 -16.60
CA ALA A 4 12.12 -2.66 -15.98
C ALA A 4 12.18 -2.59 -14.44
N TYR A 5 13.34 -2.91 -13.85
CA TYR A 5 13.54 -2.77 -12.41
C TYR A 5 13.49 -1.31 -11.94
N GLU A 6 14.08 -0.38 -12.70
CA GLU A 6 13.98 1.05 -12.40
C GLU A 6 12.53 1.54 -12.50
N LYS A 7 11.76 1.07 -13.49
CA LYS A 7 10.33 1.39 -13.61
C LYS A 7 9.51 0.90 -12.41
N LEU A 8 9.83 -0.28 -11.87
CA LEU A 8 9.21 -0.81 -10.65
C LEU A 8 9.54 0.01 -9.40
N ARG A 9 10.66 0.74 -9.40
CA ARG A 9 11.09 1.63 -8.32
C ARG A 9 10.65 3.09 -8.51
N SER A 10 9.73 3.33 -9.44
CA SER A 10 9.09 4.63 -9.63
C SER A 10 8.40 5.11 -8.34
N PRO A 11 8.18 6.43 -8.17
CA PRO A 11 7.52 6.98 -6.99
C PRO A 11 6.01 6.70 -6.91
N MET A 12 5.45 6.03 -7.92
CA MET A 12 4.01 5.77 -8.02
C MET A 12 3.44 5.01 -6.81
N PRO A 13 4.07 3.95 -6.29
CA PRO A 13 3.56 3.21 -5.12
C PRO A 13 3.47 4.09 -3.87
N GLN A 14 4.36 5.07 -3.71
CA GLN A 14 4.34 6.00 -2.59
C GLN A 14 3.24 7.05 -2.73
N ILE A 15 2.94 7.47 -3.96
CA ILE A 15 1.78 8.32 -4.25
C ILE A 15 0.50 7.56 -3.88
N LEU A 16 0.38 6.30 -4.32
CA LEU A 16 -0.76 5.43 -4.01
C LEU A 16 -0.86 5.14 -2.51
N GLY A 17 0.26 4.83 -1.85
CA GLY A 17 0.31 4.61 -0.40
C GLY A 17 -0.09 5.85 0.40
N SER A 18 0.43 7.03 0.03
CA SER A 18 0.02 8.30 0.64
C SER A 18 -1.47 8.57 0.46
N GLY A 19 -1.98 8.39 -0.77
CA GLY A 19 -3.40 8.55 -1.07
C GLY A 19 -4.27 7.58 -0.26
N THR A 20 -3.84 6.33 -0.14
CA THR A 20 -4.53 5.32 0.67
C THR A 20 -4.59 5.75 2.14
N LEU A 21 -3.49 6.24 2.72
CA LEU A 21 -3.47 6.71 4.12
C LEU A 21 -4.45 7.88 4.36
N ILE A 22 -4.55 8.81 3.41
CA ILE A 22 -5.52 9.92 3.47
C ILE A 22 -6.94 9.36 3.48
N LEU A 23 -7.27 8.45 2.56
CA LEU A 23 -8.60 7.84 2.46
C LEU A 23 -8.94 7.01 3.70
N LEU A 24 -7.99 6.25 4.25
CA LEU A 24 -8.18 5.52 5.50
C LEU A 24 -8.50 6.44 6.68
N THR A 25 -7.86 7.61 6.74
CA THR A 25 -8.12 8.63 7.77
C THR A 25 -9.51 9.24 7.57
N MET A 26 -9.90 9.51 6.33
CA MET A 26 -11.24 10.00 6.00
C MET A 26 -12.33 8.98 6.33
N ALA A 27 -12.11 7.68 6.11
CA ALA A 27 -13.04 6.62 6.50
C ALA A 27 -13.30 6.63 8.02
N CYS A 28 -12.29 6.97 8.83
CA CYS A 28 -12.47 7.14 10.27
C CYS A 28 -13.40 8.30 10.65
N SER A 29 -13.72 9.22 9.73
CA SER A 29 -14.66 10.31 10.01
C SER A 29 -16.08 9.81 10.31
N GLN A 30 -16.45 8.63 9.80
CA GLN A 30 -17.76 8.00 10.03
C GLN A 30 -18.02 7.73 11.52
N TYR A 31 -16.98 7.50 12.33
CA TYR A 31 -17.11 7.30 13.78
C TYR A 31 -17.51 8.58 14.54
N PHE A 32 -17.32 9.77 13.96
CA PHE A 32 -17.86 11.01 14.53
C PHE A 32 -19.35 11.21 14.22
N TYR A 33 -19.90 10.50 13.23
CA TYR A 33 -21.30 10.58 12.82
C TYR A 33 -22.18 9.46 13.41
N GLY A 34 -21.70 8.79 14.46
CA GLY A 34 -22.48 7.82 15.23
C GLY A 34 -22.19 6.35 14.92
N LEU A 35 -21.29 6.05 13.98
CA LEU A 35 -20.82 4.68 13.79
C LEU A 35 -19.97 4.26 15.00
N THR A 36 -20.29 3.14 15.62
CA THR A 36 -19.46 2.58 16.70
C THR A 36 -18.55 1.46 16.20
N ILE A 37 -17.41 1.26 16.88
CA ILE A 37 -16.50 0.14 16.56
C ILE A 37 -17.22 -1.21 16.72
N SER A 38 -18.15 -1.33 17.68
CA SER A 38 -18.94 -2.54 17.90
C SER A 38 -19.88 -2.89 16.74
N GLU A 39 -20.33 -1.89 15.99
CA GLU A 39 -21.21 -2.07 14.84
C GLU A 39 -20.42 -2.26 13.54
N THR A 40 -19.11 -2.03 13.57
CA THR A 40 -18.26 -2.16 12.39
C THR A 40 -17.94 -3.64 12.15
N PRO A 41 -18.25 -4.19 10.97
CA PRO A 41 -17.86 -5.55 10.62
C PRO A 41 -16.36 -5.81 10.79
N GLU A 42 -16.01 -6.92 11.43
CA GLU A 42 -14.60 -7.27 11.73
C GLU A 42 -13.72 -7.28 10.49
N TYR A 43 -14.26 -7.73 9.35
CA TYR A 43 -13.51 -7.78 8.09
C TYR A 43 -13.07 -6.38 7.60
N LEU A 44 -13.83 -5.32 7.89
CA LEU A 44 -13.45 -3.95 7.52
C LEU A 44 -12.28 -3.48 8.36
N VAL A 45 -12.28 -3.78 9.66
CA VAL A 45 -11.16 -3.46 10.56
C VAL A 45 -9.89 -4.19 10.12
N ILE A 46 -9.98 -5.49 9.82
CA ILE A 46 -8.85 -6.29 9.33
C ILE A 46 -8.33 -5.71 8.01
N THR A 47 -9.22 -5.37 7.08
CA THR A 47 -8.83 -4.81 5.77
C THR A 47 -8.21 -3.42 5.91
N TRP A 48 -8.72 -2.59 6.82
CA TRP A 48 -8.15 -1.28 7.15
C TRP A 48 -6.71 -1.42 7.66
N VAL A 49 -6.47 -2.32 8.62
CA VAL A 49 -5.12 -2.59 9.16
C VAL A 49 -4.19 -3.13 8.08
N PHE A 50 -4.68 -4.04 7.23
CA PHE A 50 -3.90 -4.56 6.10
C PHE A 50 -3.49 -3.44 5.13
N MET A 51 -4.43 -2.59 4.71
CA MET A 51 -4.15 -1.47 3.81
C MET A 51 -3.19 -0.45 4.43
N PHE A 52 -3.30 -0.22 5.74
CA PHE A 52 -2.36 0.61 6.48
C PHE A 52 -0.93 0.05 6.40
N LEU A 53 -0.74 -1.25 6.68
CA LEU A 53 0.57 -1.90 6.59
C LEU A 53 1.14 -1.90 5.17
N VAL A 54 0.31 -2.18 4.16
CA VAL A 54 0.71 -2.07 2.74
C VAL A 54 1.19 -0.66 2.44
N SER A 55 0.44 0.37 2.85
CA SER A 55 0.79 1.77 2.59
C SER A 55 2.13 2.14 3.22
N ILE A 56 2.40 1.75 4.47
CA ILE A 56 3.70 1.96 5.11
C ILE A 56 4.82 1.23 4.36
N SER A 57 4.57 0.00 3.90
CA SER A 57 5.56 -0.79 3.16
C SER A 57 6.02 -0.14 1.85
N THR A 58 5.16 0.69 1.21
CA THR A 58 5.53 1.42 -0.02
C THR A 58 6.69 2.40 0.21
N PHE A 59 6.82 2.96 1.41
CA PHE A 59 7.92 3.88 1.77
C PHE A 59 9.22 3.13 2.10
N LEU A 60 9.12 1.89 2.62
CA LEU A 60 10.28 1.06 2.94
C LEU A 60 11.06 0.61 1.70
N ILE A 61 10.45 0.69 0.50
CA ILE A 61 11.09 0.36 -0.79
C ILE A 61 12.42 1.11 -1.00
N TYR A 62 12.53 2.36 -0.55
CA TYR A 62 13.75 3.15 -0.76
C TYR A 62 14.89 2.79 0.21
N ILE A 63 14.58 2.16 1.34
CA ILE A 63 15.57 1.68 2.31
C ILE A 63 16.39 0.52 1.73
N PHE A 64 15.81 -0.27 0.81
CA PHE A 64 16.52 -1.38 0.20
C PHE A 64 17.61 -0.90 -0.77
N ARG A 65 18.87 -1.26 -0.47
CA ARG A 65 20.02 -1.04 -1.36
C ARG A 65 19.78 -1.66 -2.74
N ARG A 66 20.29 -1.01 -3.79
CA ARG A 66 20.27 -1.54 -5.17
C ARG A 66 20.90 -2.95 -5.20
N PRO A 67 20.32 -3.91 -5.94
CA PRO A 67 20.88 -5.26 -6.08
C PRO A 67 22.26 -5.20 -6.74
N LYS A 68 23.19 -6.04 -6.27
CA LYS A 68 24.54 -6.17 -6.85
C LYS A 68 24.62 -7.25 -7.93
N ASN A 69 23.79 -8.30 -7.80
CA ASN A 69 23.81 -9.48 -8.67
C ASN A 69 22.43 -9.71 -9.32
N HIS A 70 22.42 -10.36 -10.49
CA HIS A 70 21.22 -10.62 -11.29
C HIS A 70 20.12 -11.40 -10.54
N GLU A 71 20.52 -12.40 -9.76
CA GLU A 71 19.59 -13.22 -8.97
C GLU A 71 18.90 -12.40 -7.86
N SER A 72 19.68 -11.58 -7.14
CA SER A 72 19.15 -10.65 -6.13
C SER A 72 18.22 -9.60 -6.71
N MET A 73 18.44 -9.22 -7.97
CA MET A 73 17.61 -8.27 -8.69
C MET A 73 16.24 -8.87 -9.04
N LYS A 74 16.18 -10.13 -9.48
CA LYS A 74 14.90 -10.83 -9.74
C LYS A 74 14.04 -10.92 -8.49
N ARG A 75 14.62 -11.34 -7.36
CA ARG A 75 13.88 -11.46 -6.09
C ARG A 75 13.34 -10.10 -5.62
N LYS A 76 14.14 -9.04 -5.69
CA LYS A 76 13.70 -7.68 -5.34
C LYS A 76 12.64 -7.15 -6.31
N ALA A 77 12.80 -7.41 -7.61
CA ALA A 77 11.80 -7.03 -8.61
C ALA A 77 10.44 -7.65 -8.31
N LEU A 78 10.40 -8.93 -7.90
CA LEU A 78 9.16 -9.61 -7.51
C LEU A 78 8.52 -8.94 -6.29
N VAL A 79 9.29 -8.63 -5.26
CA VAL A 79 8.78 -7.93 -4.07
C VAL A 79 8.21 -6.55 -4.44
N LEU A 80 8.93 -5.77 -5.25
CA LEU A 80 8.45 -4.46 -5.73
C LEU A 80 7.16 -4.61 -6.54
N PHE A 81 7.09 -5.61 -7.42
CA PHE A 81 5.91 -5.87 -8.23
C PHE A 81 4.68 -6.19 -7.35
N VAL A 82 4.86 -7.06 -6.35
CA VAL A 82 3.79 -7.39 -5.39
C VAL A 82 3.34 -6.16 -4.61
N ILE A 83 4.28 -5.35 -4.09
CA ILE A 83 3.93 -4.13 -3.34
C ILE A 83 3.19 -3.13 -4.25
N ASN A 84 3.61 -2.98 -5.51
CA ASN A 84 2.95 -2.06 -6.44
C ASN A 84 1.50 -2.47 -6.74
N ILE A 85 1.26 -3.78 -6.93
CA ILE A 85 -0.10 -4.31 -7.11
C ILE A 85 -0.93 -4.08 -5.84
N LEU A 86 -0.39 -4.43 -4.68
CA LEU A 86 -1.09 -4.27 -3.41
C LEU A 86 -1.43 -2.81 -3.14
N ALA A 87 -0.50 -1.88 -3.38
CA ALA A 87 -0.73 -0.45 -3.22
C ALA A 87 -1.86 0.07 -4.14
N MET A 88 -1.91 -0.40 -5.39
CA MET A 88 -2.99 -0.05 -6.31
C MET A 88 -4.34 -0.58 -5.83
N TYR A 89 -4.40 -1.85 -5.42
CA TYR A 89 -5.62 -2.46 -4.89
C TYR A 89 -6.10 -1.76 -3.61
N SER A 90 -5.18 -1.47 -2.68
CA SER A 90 -5.51 -0.74 -1.45
C SER A 90 -6.06 0.64 -1.75
N PHE A 91 -5.47 1.37 -2.71
CA PHE A 91 -5.97 2.69 -3.09
C PHE A 91 -7.40 2.65 -3.67
N ILE A 92 -7.66 1.74 -4.62
CA ILE A 92 -8.99 1.58 -5.21
C ILE A 92 -10.01 1.14 -4.16
N TYR A 93 -9.65 0.18 -3.31
CA TYR A 93 -10.55 -0.30 -2.27
C TYR A 93 -10.85 0.77 -1.22
N ALA A 94 -9.84 1.55 -0.81
CA ALA A 94 -10.03 2.67 0.10
C ALA A 94 -10.93 3.77 -0.49
N LEU A 95 -10.86 4.01 -1.81
CA LEU A 95 -11.80 4.93 -2.50
C LEU A 95 -13.24 4.41 -2.47
N TYR A 96 -13.44 3.10 -2.61
CA TYR A 96 -14.77 2.51 -2.60
C TYR A 96 -15.42 2.48 -1.21
N ASN A 97 -14.62 2.45 -0.15
CA ASN A 97 -15.08 2.39 1.24
C ASN A 97 -15.11 3.75 1.95
N LEU A 98 -14.94 4.83 1.18
CA LEU A 98 -15.12 6.21 1.66
C LEU A 98 -16.61 6.56 1.68
#